data_AF-A0A7X9KGK9-F1
#
_entry.id   AF-A0A7X9KGK9-F1
#
_cell.length_a   1.000
_cell.length_b   1.000
_cell.length_c   1.000
_cell.angle_alpha   90.00
_cell.angle_beta   90.00
_cell.angle_gamma   90.00
#
_symmetry.space_group_name_H-M   'P 1'
#
loop_
_entity.id
_entity.type
_entity.pdbx_description
1 polymer ?
#
loop_
_entity_poly.entity_id
_entity_poly.type
_entity_poly.pdbx_seq_one_letter_code
_entity_poly.pdbx_strand_id
1 'polypeptide(L)'
;LFAGARIAEGVEIDAARTAIEKVAERFPQVKVQDQAEFRKSQEDQLNQLLTVIYGLLFFAVVIAVLGIMNTLALAVFERTREFGLIRAIGATQRQLKRAVRWEAVIVSVFGALLGLLVGLPLGVIATKGMTSLGVQSTSLPTGTIILILVAAIAAGILAAIWPARRAAKLNVLEAIATE
;
A
#
# COMPACT_ATOMS: atom_id res chain seq x y z
N LEU A 1 -10.82 -32.68 14.80
CA LEU A 1 -10.71 -33.26 16.14
C LEU A 1 -9.29 -32.97 16.61
N PHE A 2 -9.12 -32.08 17.60
CA PHE A 2 -7.80 -31.70 18.09
C PHE A 2 -7.50 -32.50 19.35
N ALA A 3 -6.36 -33.17 19.37
CA ALA A 3 -5.85 -33.85 20.57
C ALA A 3 -4.55 -33.14 20.98
N GLY A 4 -4.51 -32.61 22.19
CA GLY A 4 -3.30 -32.02 22.76
C GLY A 4 -2.56 -33.04 23.61
N ALA A 5 -1.25 -33.14 23.43
CA ALA A 5 -0.36 -33.89 24.30
C ALA A 5 0.62 -32.92 24.97
N ARG A 6 0.74 -32.99 26.30
CA ARG A 6 1.77 -32.24 27.03
C ARG A 6 2.97 -33.16 27.24
N ILE A 7 4.15 -32.68 26.86
CA ILE A 7 5.41 -33.41 27.04
C ILE A 7 5.77 -33.39 28.54
N ALA A 8 6.23 -34.53 29.08
CA ALA A 8 6.70 -34.62 30.46
C ALA A 8 8.03 -33.86 30.63
N GLU A 9 8.29 -33.34 31.83
CA GLU A 9 9.53 -32.57 32.10
C GLU A 9 10.79 -33.40 31.81
N GLY A 10 11.72 -32.83 31.06
CA GLY A 10 13.01 -33.45 30.70
C GLY A 10 13.04 -34.28 29.42
N VAL A 11 11.93 -34.38 28.68
CA VAL A 11 11.88 -35.08 27.38
C VAL A 11 12.12 -34.10 26.23
N GLU A 12 13.07 -34.41 25.34
CA GLU A 12 13.29 -33.61 24.13
C GLU A 12 12.10 -33.69 23.15
N ILE A 13 11.83 -32.55 22.51
CA ILE A 13 10.69 -32.36 21.60
C ILE A 13 10.75 -33.35 20.43
N ASP A 14 11.95 -33.61 19.89
CA ASP A 14 12.13 -34.54 18.77
C ASP A 14 11.87 -35.99 19.17
N ALA A 15 12.30 -36.41 20.36
CA ALA A 15 12.04 -37.76 20.88
C ALA A 15 10.54 -37.98 21.16
N ALA A 16 9.85 -36.97 21.69
CA ALA A 16 8.40 -36.99 21.89
C ALA A 16 7.65 -37.02 20.56
N ARG A 17 8.11 -36.27 19.55
CA ARG A 17 7.53 -36.26 18.19
C ARG A 17 7.59 -37.64 17.56
N THR A 18 8.75 -38.30 17.55
CA THR A 18 8.90 -39.63 16.93
C THR A 18 8.00 -40.69 17.60
N ALA A 19 7.80 -40.60 18.92
CA ALA A 19 6.90 -41.51 19.64
C ALA A 19 5.44 -41.28 19.27
N ILE A 20 5.02 -40.02 19.11
CA ILE A 20 3.65 -39.64 18.73
C ILE A 20 3.39 -39.96 17.24
N GLU A 21 4.37 -39.74 16.36
CA GLU A 21 4.27 -40.08 14.93
C GLU A 21 4.03 -41.57 14.71
N LYS A 22 4.71 -42.45 15.46
CA LYS A 22 4.47 -43.90 15.43
C LYS A 22 3.04 -44.31 15.82
N VAL A 23 2.42 -43.56 16.73
CA VAL A 23 1.00 -43.78 17.10
C VAL A 23 0.07 -43.18 16.05
N ALA A 24 0.46 -42.05 15.45
CA ALA A 24 -0.28 -41.36 14.40
C ALA A 24 -0.26 -42.09 13.05
N GLU A 25 0.73 -42.96 12.78
CA GLU A 25 0.75 -43.82 11.59
C GLU A 25 -0.51 -44.70 11.45
N ARG A 26 -1.16 -45.05 12.58
CA ARG A 26 -2.43 -45.79 12.59
C ARG A 26 -3.62 -44.94 12.13
N PHE A 27 -3.44 -43.63 12.02
CA PHE A 27 -4.46 -42.65 11.67
C PHE A 27 -3.91 -41.68 10.60
N PRO A 28 -3.91 -42.04 9.31
CA PRO A 28 -3.28 -41.26 8.23
C PRO A 28 -3.87 -39.86 7.98
N GLN A 29 -4.95 -39.49 8.67
CA GLN A 29 -5.54 -38.15 8.63
C GLN A 29 -5.05 -37.22 9.76
N VAL A 30 -4.24 -37.74 10.70
CA VAL A 30 -3.75 -36.98 11.85
C VAL A 30 -2.41 -36.35 11.53
N LYS A 31 -2.38 -35.02 11.47
CA LYS A 31 -1.14 -34.26 11.31
C LYS A 31 -0.57 -33.96 12.69
N VAL A 32 0.56 -34.57 13.02
CA VAL A 32 1.31 -34.25 14.24
C VAL A 32 2.04 -32.94 13.99
N GLN A 33 1.72 -31.93 14.78
CA GLN A 33 2.40 -30.64 14.75
C GLN A 33 2.74 -30.25 16.18
N ASP A 34 3.95 -29.74 16.39
CA ASP A 34 4.25 -29.07 17.64
C ASP A 34 3.56 -27.69 17.69
N GLN A 35 3.64 -27.03 18.84
CA GLN A 35 3.03 -25.71 19.02
C GLN A 35 3.62 -24.65 18.09
N ALA A 36 4.90 -24.76 17.72
CA ALA A 36 5.59 -23.82 16.85
C ALA A 36 5.17 -24.01 15.38
N GLU A 37 5.07 -25.25 14.91
CA GLU A 37 4.57 -25.61 13.58
C GLU A 37 3.10 -25.26 13.40
N PHE A 38 2.27 -25.47 14.42
CA PHE A 38 0.87 -25.07 14.36
C PHE A 38 0.75 -23.55 14.24
N ARG A 39 1.48 -22.79 15.08
CA ARG A 39 1.54 -21.32 14.97
C ARG A 39 2.03 -20.88 13.59
N LYS A 40 3.13 -21.44 13.11
CA LYS A 40 3.70 -21.13 11.79
C LYS A 40 2.71 -21.42 10.66
N SER A 41 1.99 -22.54 10.71
CA SER A 41 1.00 -22.88 9.68
C SER A 41 -0.20 -21.93 9.66
N GLN A 42 -0.57 -21.37 10.80
CA GLN A 42 -1.60 -20.33 10.90
C GLN A 42 -1.08 -18.98 10.41
N GLU A 43 0.15 -18.63 10.77
CA GLU A 43 0.83 -17.43 10.29
C GLU A 43 1.03 -17.46 8.77
N ASP A 44 1.46 -18.59 8.20
CA ASP A 44 1.65 -18.75 6.76
C ASP A 44 0.34 -18.57 5.98
N GLN A 45 -0.78 -19.10 6.48
CA GLN A 45 -2.11 -18.89 5.88
C GLN A 45 -2.52 -17.41 5.91
N LEU A 46 -2.31 -16.73 7.05
CA LEU A 46 -2.59 -15.30 7.18
C LEU A 46 -1.67 -14.48 6.27
N ASN A 47 -0.39 -14.79 6.22
CA ASN A 47 0.60 -14.11 5.37
C ASN A 47 0.27 -14.29 3.89
N GLN A 48 -0.19 -15.47 3.48
CA GLN A 48 -0.62 -15.71 2.10
C GLN A 48 -1.84 -14.86 1.74
N LEU A 49 -2.84 -14.78 2.62
CA LEU A 49 -4.00 -13.89 2.44
C LEU A 49 -3.58 -12.41 2.36
N LEU A 50 -2.73 -11.96 3.28
CA LEU A 50 -2.20 -10.59 3.30
C LEU A 50 -1.39 -10.27 2.04
N THR A 51 -0.63 -11.22 1.51
CA THR A 51 0.14 -11.06 0.28
C THR A 51 -0.77 -10.79 -0.92
N VAL A 52 -1.89 -11.51 -1.04
CA VAL A 52 -2.89 -11.27 -2.11
C VAL A 52 -3.51 -9.88 -1.95
N ILE A 53 -3.87 -9.49 -0.73
CA ILE A 53 -4.41 -8.15 -0.44
C ILE A 53 -3.39 -7.06 -0.80
N TYR A 54 -2.11 -7.24 -0.44
CA TYR A 54 -1.04 -6.31 -0.80
C TYR A 54 -0.84 -6.24 -2.32
N GLY A 55 -0.99 -7.35 -3.04
CA GLY A 55 -1.01 -7.35 -4.51
C GLY A 55 -2.15 -6.49 -5.06
N LEU A 56 -3.36 -6.64 -4.55
CA LEU A 56 -4.51 -5.82 -4.96
C LEU A 56 -4.31 -4.33 -4.63
N LEU A 57 -3.79 -4.02 -3.45
CA LEU A 57 -3.47 -2.65 -3.06
C LEU A 57 -2.41 -2.03 -3.97
N PHE A 58 -1.40 -2.80 -4.37
CA PHE A 58 -0.41 -2.34 -5.35
C PHE A 58 -1.09 -1.93 -6.67
N PHE A 59 -1.99 -2.76 -7.21
CA PHE A 59 -2.75 -2.41 -8.41
C PHE A 59 -3.64 -1.17 -8.21
N ALA A 60 -4.30 -1.04 -7.06
CA ALA A 60 -5.10 0.14 -6.75
C ALA A 60 -4.24 1.43 -6.76
N VAL A 61 -3.03 1.37 -6.19
CA VAL A 61 -2.08 2.49 -6.22
C VAL A 61 -1.64 2.82 -7.64
N VAL A 62 -1.35 1.80 -8.46
CA VAL A 62 -0.99 2.01 -9.88
C VAL A 62 -2.12 2.71 -10.63
N ILE A 63 -3.36 2.25 -10.49
CA ILE A 63 -4.53 2.87 -11.12
C ILE A 63 -4.70 4.31 -10.65
N ALA A 64 -4.55 4.58 -9.34
CA ALA A 64 -4.64 5.93 -8.80
C ALA A 64 -3.56 6.86 -9.39
N VAL A 65 -2.32 6.39 -9.51
CA VAL A 65 -1.20 7.13 -10.12
C VAL A 65 -1.49 7.47 -11.59
N LEU A 66 -2.02 6.52 -12.36
CA LEU A 66 -2.43 6.76 -13.75
C LEU A 66 -3.58 7.78 -13.83
N GLY A 67 -4.55 7.71 -12.91
CA GLY A 67 -5.62 8.70 -12.80
C GLY A 67 -5.08 10.11 -12.53
N ILE A 68 -4.18 10.26 -11.56
CA ILE A 68 -3.51 11.55 -11.26
C ILE A 68 -2.76 12.05 -12.48
N MET A 69 -2.02 11.18 -13.17
CA MET A 69 -1.27 11.54 -14.38
C MET A 69 -2.20 12.07 -15.47
N ASN A 70 -3.35 11.42 -15.69
CA ASN A 70 -4.33 11.86 -16.68
C ASN A 70 -4.93 13.23 -16.32
N THR A 71 -5.33 13.43 -15.06
CA THR A 71 -5.88 14.70 -14.60
C THR A 71 -4.87 15.85 -14.74
N LEU A 72 -3.61 15.63 -14.36
CA LEU A 72 -2.56 16.63 -14.50
C LEU A 72 -2.21 16.90 -15.97
N ALA A 73 -2.22 15.87 -16.82
CA ALA A 73 -2.00 16.05 -18.25
C ALA A 73 -3.09 16.91 -18.89
N LEU A 74 -4.35 16.68 -18.51
CA LEU A 74 -5.49 17.49 -18.96
C LEU A 74 -5.37 18.94 -18.46
N ALA A 75 -5.12 19.15 -17.17
CA ALA A 75 -4.96 20.49 -16.59
C ALA A 75 -3.80 21.28 -17.25
N VAL A 76 -2.69 20.60 -17.57
CA VAL A 76 -1.57 21.20 -18.30
C VAL A 76 -1.98 21.59 -19.72
N PHE A 77 -2.78 20.75 -20.40
CA PHE A 77 -3.25 21.03 -21.76
C PHE A 77 -4.17 22.26 -21.79
N GLU A 78 -5.13 22.35 -20.87
CA GLU A 78 -6.03 23.50 -20.74
C GLU A 78 -5.29 24.80 -20.41
N ARG A 79 -4.21 24.73 -19.60
CA ARG A 79 -3.41 25.88 -19.15
C ARG A 79 -2.21 26.21 -20.03
N THR A 80 -2.07 25.57 -21.20
CA THR A 80 -0.96 25.81 -22.14
C THR A 80 -0.74 27.28 -22.46
N ARG A 81 -1.82 28.04 -22.72
CA ARG A 81 -1.76 29.47 -23.05
C ARG A 81 -1.29 30.34 -21.88
N GLU A 82 -1.75 30.03 -20.66
CA GLU A 82 -1.33 30.72 -19.43
C GLU A 82 0.17 30.50 -19.17
N PHE A 83 0.63 29.26 -19.31
CA PHE A 83 2.06 28.93 -19.15
C PHE A 83 2.93 29.55 -20.24
N GLY A 84 2.40 29.70 -21.46
CA GLY A 84 3.05 30.45 -22.54
C GLY A 84 3.24 31.94 -22.21
N LEU A 85 2.19 32.59 -21.68
CA LEU A 85 2.26 33.99 -21.25
C LEU A 85 3.23 34.18 -20.08
N ILE A 86 3.19 33.29 -19.09
CA ILE A 86 4.10 33.30 -17.94
C ILE A 86 5.55 33.09 -18.38
N ARG A 87 5.81 32.29 -19.43
CA ARG A 87 7.14 32.18 -20.04
C ARG A 87 7.56 33.45 -20.79
N ALA A 88 6.63 34.15 -21.44
CA ALA A 88 6.93 35.39 -22.16
C ALA A 88 7.38 36.52 -21.22
N ILE A 89 6.88 36.54 -19.98
CA ILE A 89 7.34 37.46 -18.92
C ILE A 89 8.59 36.96 -18.16
N GLY A 90 9.22 35.87 -18.63
CA GLY A 90 10.54 35.42 -18.14
C GLY A 90 10.55 34.21 -17.20
N ALA A 91 9.42 33.51 -17.00
CA ALA A 91 9.41 32.33 -16.16
C ALA A 91 10.24 31.17 -16.74
N THR A 92 11.00 30.51 -15.88
CA THR A 92 11.87 29.40 -16.26
C THR A 92 11.09 28.08 -16.35
N GLN A 93 11.56 27.16 -17.20
CA GLN A 93 11.02 25.79 -17.26
C GLN A 93 11.07 25.05 -15.91
N ARG A 94 11.98 25.44 -15.00
CA ARG A 94 12.09 24.86 -13.66
C ARG A 94 10.94 25.31 -12.76
N GLN A 95 10.52 26.57 -12.84
CA GLN A 95 9.36 27.09 -12.09
C GLN A 95 8.08 26.38 -12.53
N LEU A 96 7.90 26.20 -13.84
CA LEU A 96 6.73 25.49 -14.37
C LEU A 96 6.69 24.02 -13.93
N LYS A 97 7.83 23.31 -14.01
CA LYS A 97 7.94 21.93 -13.49
C LYS A 97 7.66 21.84 -11.99
N ARG A 98 8.08 22.83 -11.21
CA ARG A 98 7.83 22.87 -9.75
C ARG A 98 6.35 23.09 -9.46
N ALA A 99 5.67 23.97 -10.20
CA ALA A 99 4.24 24.22 -10.02
C ALA A 99 3.41 22.94 -10.19
N VAL A 100 3.61 22.20 -11.30
CA VAL A 100 2.90 20.94 -11.57
C VAL A 100 3.21 19.88 -10.51
N ARG A 101 4.45 19.81 -10.02
CA ARG A 101 4.81 18.90 -8.91
C ARG A 101 4.11 19.27 -7.61
N TRP A 102 3.99 20.57 -7.31
CA TRP A 102 3.29 21.04 -6.12
C TRP A 102 1.80 20.73 -6.18
N GLU A 103 1.14 20.90 -7.32
CA GLU A 103 -0.26 20.47 -7.51
C GLU A 103 -0.41 18.97 -7.22
N ALA A 104 0.48 18.14 -7.76
CA ALA A 104 0.44 16.71 -7.52
C ALA A 104 0.68 16.33 -6.05
N VAL A 105 1.62 16.99 -5.37
CA VAL A 105 1.87 16.80 -3.94
C VAL A 105 0.62 17.16 -3.16
N ILE A 106 0.01 18.31 -3.43
CA ILE A 106 -1.22 18.75 -2.76
C ILE A 106 -2.32 17.70 -2.95
N VAL A 107 -2.59 17.26 -4.19
CA VAL A 107 -3.60 16.23 -4.47
C VAL A 107 -3.30 14.92 -3.74
N SER A 108 -2.03 14.48 -3.71
CA SER A 108 -1.63 13.25 -3.02
C SER A 108 -1.78 13.35 -1.50
N VAL A 109 -1.46 14.50 -0.91
CA VAL A 109 -1.61 14.76 0.53
C VAL A 109 -3.09 14.78 0.91
N PHE A 110 -3.93 15.48 0.16
CA PHE A 110 -5.38 15.47 0.39
C PHE A 110 -5.97 14.08 0.23
N GLY A 111 -5.57 13.33 -0.80
CA GLY A 111 -5.99 11.94 -0.99
C GLY A 111 -5.58 11.05 0.19
N ALA A 112 -4.34 11.20 0.68
CA ALA A 112 -3.84 10.43 1.81
C ALA A 112 -4.54 10.81 3.13
N LEU A 113 -4.80 12.10 3.36
CA LEU A 113 -5.53 12.59 4.53
C LEU A 113 -6.97 12.09 4.54
N LEU A 114 -7.68 12.19 3.42
CA LEU A 114 -9.03 11.65 3.27
C LEU A 114 -9.05 10.13 3.41
N GLY A 115 -8.06 9.44 2.83
CA GLY A 115 -7.87 8.01 2.98
C GLY A 115 -7.65 7.58 4.42
N LEU A 116 -6.87 8.32 5.21
CA LEU A 116 -6.71 8.07 6.64
C LEU A 116 -7.98 8.40 7.44
N LEU A 117 -8.63 9.51 7.12
CA LEU A 117 -9.85 9.95 7.78
C LEU A 117 -10.97 8.91 7.65
N VAL A 118 -11.08 8.25 6.49
CA VAL A 118 -12.07 7.20 6.25
C VAL A 118 -11.56 5.82 6.65
N GLY A 119 -10.30 5.51 6.36
CA GLY A 119 -9.70 4.19 6.57
C GLY A 119 -9.47 3.84 8.04
N LEU A 120 -9.05 4.80 8.87
CA LEU A 120 -8.81 4.53 10.29
C LEU A 120 -10.11 4.15 11.03
N PRO A 121 -11.21 4.91 10.95
CA PRO A 121 -12.46 4.53 11.60
C PRO A 121 -13.00 3.18 11.12
N LEU A 122 -12.95 2.91 9.81
CA LEU A 122 -13.37 1.62 9.25
C LEU A 122 -12.51 0.47 9.79
N GLY A 123 -11.19 0.65 9.88
CA GLY A 123 -10.29 -0.33 10.49
C GLY A 123 -10.59 -0.58 11.97
N VAL A 124 -10.88 0.48 12.74
CA VAL A 124 -11.27 0.35 14.15
C VAL A 124 -12.61 -0.40 14.28
N ILE A 125 -13.60 -0.10 13.43
CA ILE A 125 -14.90 -0.79 13.46
C ILE A 125 -14.73 -2.27 13.08
N ALA A 126 -13.94 -2.57 12.05
CA ALA A 126 -13.68 -3.94 11.61
C ALA A 126 -13.00 -4.78 12.71
N THR A 127 -11.98 -4.22 13.37
CA THR A 127 -11.28 -4.91 14.48
C THR A 127 -12.18 -5.09 15.69
N LYS A 128 -13.02 -4.12 16.04
CA LYS A 128 -14.04 -4.26 17.10
C LYS A 128 -15.08 -5.35 16.78
N GLY A 129 -15.41 -5.57 15.52
CA GLY A 129 -16.26 -6.70 15.10
C GLY A 129 -15.63 -8.07 15.39
N MET A 130 -14.30 -8.13 15.46
CA MET A 130 -13.52 -9.36 15.70
C MET A 130 -13.15 -9.58 17.17
N THR A 131 -13.54 -8.68 18.08
CA THR A 131 -13.23 -8.83 19.52
C THR A 131 -13.83 -10.11 20.11
N SER A 132 -14.94 -10.61 19.57
CA SER A 132 -15.56 -11.90 19.93
C SER A 132 -14.71 -13.12 19.55
N LEU A 133 -13.71 -12.96 18.67
CA LEU A 133 -12.77 -14.00 18.23
C LEU A 133 -11.45 -13.99 19.02
N GLY A 134 -11.34 -13.20 20.10
CA GLY A 134 -10.17 -13.15 20.97
C GLY A 134 -9.07 -12.15 20.54
N VAL A 135 -9.35 -11.29 19.57
CA VAL A 135 -8.43 -10.20 19.18
C VAL A 135 -8.57 -9.04 20.18
N GLN A 136 -7.74 -9.04 21.22
CA GLN A 136 -7.80 -8.06 22.33
C GLN A 136 -6.90 -6.83 22.14
N SER A 137 -6.00 -6.84 21.15
CA SER A 137 -5.00 -5.78 20.97
C SER A 137 -5.18 -5.02 19.65
N THR A 138 -5.93 -3.92 19.70
CA THR A 138 -5.92 -2.93 18.61
C THR A 138 -4.72 -2.00 18.80
N SER A 139 -3.56 -2.36 18.28
CA SER A 139 -2.43 -1.43 18.19
C SER A 139 -2.59 -0.57 16.95
N LEU A 140 -2.57 0.76 17.09
CA LEU A 140 -2.47 1.67 15.95
C LEU A 140 -1.02 1.65 15.43
N PRO A 141 -0.74 1.13 14.22
CA PRO A 141 0.62 1.06 13.71
C PRO A 141 1.02 2.41 13.12
N THR A 142 1.39 3.35 13.99
CA THR A 142 1.83 4.70 13.61
C THR A 142 2.98 4.68 12.60
N GLY A 143 3.91 3.73 12.72
CA GLY A 143 4.98 3.53 11.74
C GLY A 143 4.46 3.24 10.32
N THR A 144 3.47 2.35 10.20
CA THR A 144 2.86 2.01 8.90
C THR A 144 2.06 3.19 8.33
N ILE A 145 1.37 3.95 9.18
CA ILE A 145 0.63 5.15 8.76
C ILE A 145 1.61 6.18 8.16
N ILE A 146 2.73 6.46 8.84
CA ILE A 146 3.74 7.39 8.36
C ILE A 146 4.36 6.88 7.04
N LEU A 147 4.66 5.58 6.95
CA LEU A 147 5.18 4.97 5.73
C LEU A 147 4.22 5.15 4.54
N ILE A 148 2.92 4.92 4.75
CA ILE A 148 1.90 5.10 3.70
C ILE A 148 1.78 6.56 3.29
N LEU A 149 1.83 7.50 4.23
CA LEU A 149 1.82 8.94 3.93
C LEU A 149 3.01 9.34 3.04
N VAL A 150 4.21 8.90 3.40
CA VAL A 150 5.43 9.16 2.62
C VAL A 150 5.32 8.49 1.24
N ALA A 151 4.84 7.26 1.18
CA ALA A 151 4.64 6.53 -0.07
C ALA A 151 3.60 7.21 -0.98
N ALA A 152 2.52 7.75 -0.44
CA ALA A 152 1.49 8.48 -1.19
C ALA A 152 2.06 9.77 -1.81
N ILE A 153 2.84 10.52 -1.05
CA ILE A 153 3.54 11.73 -1.55
C ILE A 153 4.53 11.34 -2.64
N ALA A 154 5.32 10.28 -2.42
CA ALA A 154 6.27 9.78 -3.43
C ALA A 154 5.54 9.35 -4.71
N ALA A 155 4.42 8.63 -4.61
CA ALA A 155 3.60 8.22 -5.74
C ALA A 155 3.03 9.43 -6.49
N GLY A 156 2.54 10.46 -5.79
CA GLY A 156 2.07 11.71 -6.40
C GLY A 156 3.18 12.45 -7.15
N ILE A 157 4.38 12.54 -6.57
CA ILE A 157 5.55 13.13 -7.23
C ILE A 157 5.91 12.33 -8.49
N LEU A 158 5.95 10.99 -8.40
CA LEU A 158 6.24 10.10 -9.52
C LEU A 158 5.23 10.28 -10.66
N ALA A 159 3.94 10.35 -10.34
CA ALA A 159 2.87 10.61 -11.30
C ALA A 159 3.08 11.92 -12.07
N ALA A 160 3.56 12.96 -11.37
CA ALA A 160 3.75 14.30 -11.93
C ALA A 160 5.00 14.45 -12.81
N ILE A 161 5.93 13.49 -12.81
CA ILE A 161 7.19 13.62 -13.55
C ILE A 161 6.94 13.77 -15.04
N TRP A 162 6.04 12.96 -15.61
CA TRP A 162 5.74 12.97 -17.03
C TRP A 162 4.95 14.23 -17.47
N PRO A 163 3.83 14.60 -16.80
CA PRO A 163 3.10 15.83 -17.11
C PRO A 163 3.96 17.09 -16.95
N ALA A 164 4.77 17.17 -15.88
CA ALA A 164 5.64 18.33 -15.66
C ALA A 164 6.70 18.49 -16.76
N ARG A 165 7.24 17.37 -17.28
CA ARG A 165 8.14 17.40 -18.44
C ARG A 165 7.42 17.84 -19.71
N ARG A 166 6.19 17.36 -19.93
CA ARG A 166 5.35 17.77 -21.06
C ARG A 166 5.08 19.29 -21.01
N ALA A 167 4.68 19.81 -19.84
CA ALA A 167 4.41 21.24 -19.62
C ALA A 167 5.63 22.12 -19.96
N ALA A 168 6.83 21.72 -19.54
CA ALA A 168 8.06 22.48 -19.81
C ALA A 168 8.53 22.43 -21.27
N LYS A 169 8.17 21.37 -22.01
CA LYS A 169 8.52 21.19 -23.42
C LYS A 169 7.55 21.85 -24.39
N LEU A 170 6.39 22.33 -23.93
CA LEU A 170 5.49 23.13 -24.76
C LEU A 170 6.27 24.35 -25.27
N ASN A 171 6.57 24.32 -26.56
CA ASN A 171 7.26 25.40 -27.25
C ASN A 171 6.26 26.52 -27.49
N VAL A 172 6.55 27.66 -26.87
CA VAL A 172 5.77 28.91 -27.01
C VAL A 172 5.59 29.33 -28.47
N LEU A 173 6.49 28.88 -29.37
CA LEU A 173 6.46 29.19 -30.80
C LEU A 173 5.47 28.34 -31.60
N GLU A 174 5.15 27.12 -31.17
CA GLU A 174 4.20 26.24 -31.88
C GLU A 174 2.74 26.65 -31.62
N ALA A 175 2.49 27.24 -30.44
CA ALA A 175 1.18 27.80 -30.06
C ALA A 175 0.80 29.09 -30.81
N ILE A 176 1.75 29.71 -31.51
CA ILE A 176 1.53 30.90 -32.35
C ILE A 176 1.49 30.52 -33.85
N ALA A 177 2.05 29.37 -34.22
CA ALA A 177 2.13 28.90 -35.61
C ALA A 177 0.96 28.01 -36.05
N THR A 178 0.06 27.65 -35.13
CA THR A 178 -1.15 26.88 -35.46
C THR A 178 -2.33 27.85 -35.56
N GLU A 179 -2.42 28.54 -36.70
CA GLU A 179 -3.70 29.02 -37.26
C GLU A 179 -4.35 27.89 -38.07
#